data_AF-A0A3A1XHR2-F1
#
_entry.id   AF-A0A3A1XHR2-F1
#
_cell.length_a   1.000
_cell.length_b   1.000
_cell.length_c   1.000
_cell.angle_alpha   90.00
_cell.angle_beta   90.00
_cell.angle_gamma   90.00
#
_symmetry.space_group_name_H-M   'P 1'
#
loop_
_entity.id
_entity.type
_entity.pdbx_description
1 polymer ?
#
loop_
_entity_poly.entity_id
_entity_poly.type
_entity_poly.pdbx_seq_one_letter_code
_entity_poly.pdbx_strand_id
1 'polypeptide(L)'
;AGAQSVMTVASKAIGSLPADQKKEVGKVMSTLRADFGRAFAEATERIKAVEEANMLSAETVDMTLPINRKPLGARHPIARIIEDFEDFFVSMGWQISAGPEVETEWFDFDALNFGPDHPARQMQDTFYVQGNQAKDAAGFVGSNMVLRTQTSSDQVRALIERGVPLYIASPGRVFRTDELDATHTPVFHQCEALAVDKHLTMADLKGVLDRLAVAMFGPDAKSRLRPSYFPFTEPSAELDLWFPDKKGGPGWIEWGGCGMVNPNVLKSAGLDPQVYTGFAFGVGLERTLLLRHDINDMHDLVEGDKRFSEQFVMGE
;
A
#
# COMPACT_ATOMS: atom_id res chain seq x y z
N ALA A 1 -25.21 -64.20 22.02
CA ALA A 1 -24.54 -64.96 20.94
C ALA A 1 -23.41 -65.80 21.55
N GLY A 2 -23.02 -66.92 20.93
CA GLY A 2 -21.91 -67.76 21.41
C GLY A 2 -22.13 -69.27 21.24
N ALA A 3 -21.05 -70.05 21.38
CA ALA A 3 -21.07 -71.50 21.16
C ALA A 3 -21.96 -72.28 22.14
N GLN A 4 -22.21 -71.72 23.33
CA GLN A 4 -23.06 -72.31 24.37
C GLN A 4 -24.44 -71.65 24.48
N SER A 5 -24.83 -70.79 23.53
CA SER A 5 -26.13 -70.11 23.60
C SER A 5 -27.29 -71.11 23.45
N VAL A 6 -28.42 -70.80 24.10
CA VAL A 6 -29.65 -71.61 24.02
C VAL A 6 -30.08 -71.84 22.56
N MET A 7 -29.90 -70.86 21.68
CA MET A 7 -30.18 -70.98 20.25
C MET A 7 -29.23 -71.97 19.52
N THR A 8 -27.94 -71.97 19.87
CA THR A 8 -26.94 -72.90 19.33
C THR A 8 -27.20 -74.33 19.80
N VAL A 9 -27.56 -74.50 21.07
CA VAL A 9 -27.93 -75.80 21.66
C VAL A 9 -29.21 -76.34 21.04
N ALA A 10 -30.25 -75.49 20.92
CA ALA A 10 -31.51 -75.86 20.29
C ALA A 10 -31.32 -76.22 18.81
N SER A 11 -30.49 -75.49 18.06
CA SER A 11 -30.17 -75.82 16.66
C SER A 11 -29.49 -77.19 16.51
N LYS A 12 -28.60 -77.57 17.44
CA LYS A 12 -27.97 -78.91 17.46
C LYS A 12 -28.98 -80.02 17.75
N ALA A 13 -29.95 -79.76 18.63
CA ALA A 13 -31.00 -80.72 19.00
C ALA A 13 -32.01 -81.01 17.88
N ILE A 14 -32.09 -80.19 16.83
CA ILE A 14 -32.95 -80.44 15.65
C ILE A 14 -32.52 -81.72 14.91
N GLY A 15 -31.23 -82.06 14.93
CA GLY A 15 -30.69 -83.26 14.28
C GLY A 15 -31.29 -84.57 14.80
N SER A 16 -31.66 -84.59 16.09
CA SER A 16 -32.21 -85.76 16.81
C SER A 16 -33.74 -85.91 16.75
N LEU A 17 -34.46 -85.00 16.08
CA LEU A 17 -35.93 -85.08 15.98
C LEU A 17 -36.42 -86.09 14.92
N PRO A 18 -37.66 -86.58 14.99
CA PRO A 18 -38.32 -87.34 13.92
C PRO A 18 -38.46 -86.55 12.60
N ALA A 19 -38.39 -87.24 11.45
CA ALA A 19 -38.28 -86.61 10.12
C ALA A 19 -39.48 -85.71 9.74
N ASP A 20 -40.67 -86.04 10.24
CA ASP A 20 -41.93 -85.30 10.09
C ASP A 20 -41.93 -83.96 10.85
N GLN A 21 -41.17 -83.83 11.94
CA GLN A 21 -41.13 -82.61 12.78
C GLN A 21 -39.95 -81.68 12.45
N LYS A 22 -38.89 -82.20 11.81
CA LYS A 22 -37.68 -81.42 11.47
C LYS A 22 -37.96 -80.18 10.62
N LYS A 23 -38.92 -80.26 9.69
CA LYS A 23 -39.23 -79.17 8.75
C LYS A 23 -39.85 -77.96 9.46
N GLU A 24 -40.79 -78.21 10.37
CA GLU A 24 -41.49 -77.16 11.11
C GLU A 24 -40.56 -76.49 12.13
N VAL A 25 -39.85 -77.30 12.93
CA VAL A 25 -38.87 -76.79 13.91
C VAL A 25 -37.72 -76.05 13.24
N GLY A 26 -37.26 -76.52 12.08
CA GLY A 26 -36.26 -75.83 11.26
C GLY A 26 -36.71 -74.45 10.76
N LYS A 27 -37.98 -74.33 10.36
CA LYS A 27 -38.57 -73.03 9.96
C LYS A 27 -38.63 -72.07 11.14
N VAL A 28 -39.14 -72.52 12.28
CA VAL A 28 -39.21 -71.72 13.51
C VAL A 28 -37.81 -71.25 13.95
N MET A 29 -36.81 -72.14 13.90
CA MET A 29 -35.43 -71.80 14.25
C MET A 29 -34.81 -70.80 13.27
N SER A 30 -35.08 -70.94 11.97
CA SER A 30 -34.61 -69.99 10.95
C SER A 30 -35.22 -68.59 11.16
N THR A 31 -36.53 -68.51 11.43
CA THR A 31 -37.21 -67.26 11.77
C THR A 31 -36.65 -66.64 13.05
N LEU A 32 -36.54 -67.42 14.13
CA LEU A 32 -35.98 -66.94 15.40
C LEU A 32 -34.55 -66.39 15.24
N ARG A 33 -33.72 -67.06 14.42
CA ARG A 33 -32.34 -66.60 14.14
C ARG A 33 -32.32 -65.30 13.34
N ALA A 34 -33.22 -65.16 12.37
CA ALA A 34 -33.36 -63.93 11.60
C ALA A 34 -33.87 -62.77 12.46
N ASP A 35 -34.88 -63.01 13.30
CA ASP A 35 -35.46 -62.02 14.21
C ASP A 35 -34.44 -61.57 15.26
N PHE A 36 -33.72 -62.52 15.87
CA PHE A 36 -32.61 -62.21 16.77
C PHE A 36 -31.49 -61.46 16.07
N GLY A 37 -31.13 -61.84 14.84
CA GLY A 37 -30.12 -61.16 14.05
C GLY A 37 -30.48 -59.69 13.78
N ARG A 38 -31.75 -59.42 13.41
CA ARG A 38 -32.26 -58.06 13.22
C ARG A 38 -32.25 -57.26 14.52
N ALA A 39 -32.84 -57.81 15.59
CA ALA A 39 -32.89 -57.14 16.89
C ALA A 39 -31.48 -56.89 17.48
N PHE A 40 -30.54 -57.81 17.27
CA PHE A 40 -29.15 -57.64 17.71
C PHE A 40 -28.43 -56.57 16.89
N ALA A 41 -28.61 -56.54 15.56
CA ALA A 41 -28.05 -55.49 14.70
C ALA A 41 -28.60 -54.11 15.07
N GLU A 42 -29.93 -53.99 15.23
CA GLU A 42 -30.58 -52.75 15.67
C GLU A 42 -30.08 -52.28 17.05
N ALA A 43 -29.96 -53.20 18.01
CA ALA A 43 -29.42 -52.88 19.34
C ALA A 43 -27.95 -52.45 19.28
N THR A 44 -27.15 -53.09 18.43
CA THR A 44 -25.74 -52.77 18.24
C THR A 44 -25.58 -51.37 17.65
N GLU A 45 -26.32 -51.04 16.59
CA GLU A 45 -26.25 -49.72 15.96
C GLU A 45 -26.76 -48.62 16.89
N ARG A 46 -27.82 -48.87 17.67
CA ARG A 46 -28.29 -47.94 18.70
C ARG A 46 -27.24 -47.65 19.76
N ILE A 47 -26.52 -48.67 20.24
CA ILE A 47 -25.48 -48.50 21.25
C ILE A 47 -24.29 -47.73 20.67
N LYS A 48 -23.84 -48.08 19.46
CA LYS A 48 -22.78 -47.35 18.76
C LYS A 48 -23.12 -45.88 18.57
N ALA A 49 -24.35 -45.56 18.15
CA ALA A 49 -24.78 -44.18 17.94
C ALA A 49 -24.75 -43.37 19.26
N VAL A 50 -25.08 -43.98 20.39
CA VAL A 50 -24.98 -43.34 21.71
C VAL A 50 -23.53 -43.14 22.13
N GLU A 51 -22.67 -44.14 21.90
CA GLU A 51 -21.24 -44.04 22.18
C GLU A 51 -20.58 -42.94 21.34
N GLU A 52 -20.86 -42.90 20.04
CA GLU A 52 -20.40 -41.87 19.10
C GLU A 52 -20.88 -40.47 19.51
N ALA A 53 -22.17 -40.32 19.84
CA ALA A 53 -22.71 -39.04 20.32
C ALA A 53 -22.03 -38.57 21.62
N ASN A 54 -21.75 -39.49 22.55
CA ASN A 54 -21.03 -39.17 23.78
C ASN A 54 -19.57 -38.78 23.51
N MET A 55 -18.89 -39.46 22.59
CA MET A 55 -17.52 -39.08 22.16
C MET A 55 -17.53 -37.69 21.52
N LEU A 56 -18.43 -37.43 20.58
CA LEU A 56 -18.55 -36.12 19.93
C LEU A 56 -18.84 -35.00 20.95
N SER A 57 -19.71 -35.27 21.93
CA SER A 57 -20.00 -34.31 23.00
C SER A 57 -18.79 -34.07 23.91
N ALA A 58 -17.99 -35.10 24.19
CA ALA A 58 -16.78 -35.00 25.01
C ALA A 58 -15.63 -34.28 24.27
N GLU A 59 -15.57 -34.44 22.94
CA GLU A 59 -14.60 -33.78 22.06
C GLU A 59 -15.09 -32.41 21.55
N THR A 60 -16.27 -31.97 21.95
CA THR A 60 -16.78 -30.64 21.58
C THR A 60 -15.90 -29.59 22.22
N VAL A 61 -15.18 -28.85 21.39
CA VAL A 61 -14.35 -27.71 21.80
C VAL A 61 -15.03 -26.39 21.43
N ASP A 62 -14.78 -25.36 22.22
CA ASP A 62 -15.23 -24.01 21.89
C ASP A 62 -14.36 -23.43 20.75
N MET A 63 -14.90 -23.48 19.54
CA MET A 63 -14.27 -22.95 18.33
C MET A 63 -14.20 -21.41 18.30
N THR A 64 -14.81 -20.73 19.28
CA THR A 64 -14.73 -19.25 19.42
C THR A 64 -13.57 -18.79 20.28
N LEU A 65 -12.87 -19.72 20.97
CA LEU A 65 -11.74 -19.36 21.80
C LEU A 65 -10.66 -18.65 20.97
N PRO A 66 -10.11 -17.53 21.47
CA PRO A 66 -9.06 -16.82 20.79
C PRO A 66 -7.82 -17.73 20.72
N ILE A 67 -7.46 -18.13 19.50
CA ILE A 67 -6.21 -18.84 19.27
C ILE A 67 -5.06 -17.84 19.21
N ASN A 68 -3.93 -18.19 19.82
CA ASN A 68 -2.73 -17.37 19.80
C ASN A 68 -2.08 -17.43 18.40
N ARG A 69 -2.67 -16.71 17.45
CA ARG A 69 -2.06 -16.47 16.13
C ARG A 69 -0.92 -15.49 16.33
N LYS A 70 0.20 -15.73 15.66
CA LYS A 70 1.22 -14.69 15.51
C LYS A 70 0.55 -13.53 14.74
N PRO A 71 0.43 -12.32 15.32
CA PRO A 71 -0.15 -11.21 14.61
C PRO A 71 0.68 -10.93 13.36
N LEU A 72 0.01 -10.61 12.24
CA LEU A 72 0.69 -10.11 11.06
C LEU A 72 1.43 -8.82 11.45
N GLY A 73 2.64 -8.63 10.91
CA GLY A 73 3.35 -7.37 11.10
C GLY A 73 2.58 -6.20 10.50
N ALA A 74 2.81 -5.00 11.01
CA ALA A 74 2.26 -3.77 10.46
C ALA A 74 3.33 -3.05 9.64
N ARG A 75 2.98 -2.63 8.42
CA ARG A 75 3.85 -1.76 7.62
C ARG A 75 3.66 -0.32 8.07
N HIS A 76 4.72 0.49 7.92
CA HIS A 76 4.59 1.92 8.12
C HIS A 76 3.66 2.52 7.04
N PRO A 77 2.69 3.38 7.37
CA PRO A 77 1.74 3.91 6.40
C PRO A 77 2.40 4.76 5.30
N ILE A 78 3.56 5.38 5.57
CA ILE A 78 4.34 6.05 4.50
C ILE A 78 4.83 5.07 3.44
N ALA A 79 5.27 3.86 3.84
CA ALA A 79 5.70 2.86 2.85
C ALA A 79 4.52 2.39 2.00
N ARG A 80 3.32 2.30 2.57
CA ARG A 80 2.10 1.95 1.84
C ARG A 80 1.72 3.04 0.85
N ILE A 81 1.74 4.31 1.26
CA ILE A 81 1.36 5.39 0.34
C ILE A 81 2.39 5.59 -0.77
N ILE A 82 3.68 5.35 -0.52
CA ILE A 82 4.70 5.33 -1.60
C ILE A 82 4.32 4.31 -2.66
N GLU A 83 3.97 3.08 -2.27
CA GLU A 83 3.54 2.03 -3.20
C GLU A 83 2.25 2.41 -3.95
N ASP A 84 1.26 2.99 -3.26
CA ASP A 84 0.02 3.45 -3.91
C ASP A 84 0.31 4.46 -5.03
N PHE A 85 1.27 5.37 -4.81
CA PHE A 85 1.74 6.30 -5.84
C PHE A 85 2.49 5.59 -6.97
N GLU A 86 3.41 4.68 -6.63
CA GLU A 86 4.18 3.91 -7.60
C GLU A 86 3.25 3.10 -8.52
N ASP A 87 2.30 2.37 -7.93
CA ASP A 87 1.29 1.58 -8.64
C ASP A 87 0.44 2.45 -9.58
N PHE A 88 0.03 3.65 -9.12
CA PHE A 88 -0.71 4.59 -9.96
C PHE A 88 0.08 4.98 -11.22
N PHE A 89 1.34 5.39 -11.07
CA PHE A 89 2.16 5.80 -12.21
C PHE A 89 2.52 4.63 -13.13
N VAL A 90 2.87 3.48 -12.57
CA VAL A 90 3.14 2.25 -13.34
C VAL A 90 1.90 1.85 -14.14
N SER A 91 0.69 1.98 -13.59
CA SER A 91 -0.55 1.68 -14.30
C SER A 91 -0.80 2.59 -15.53
N MET A 92 -0.24 3.80 -15.53
CA MET A 92 -0.28 4.73 -16.67
C MET A 92 0.89 4.51 -17.66
N GLY A 93 1.78 3.56 -17.40
CA GLY A 93 2.97 3.28 -18.22
C GLY A 93 4.17 4.16 -17.91
N TRP A 94 4.18 4.85 -16.77
CA TRP A 94 5.32 5.65 -16.32
C TRP A 94 6.35 4.76 -15.62
N GLN A 95 7.59 5.25 -15.53
CA GLN A 95 8.67 4.55 -14.84
C GLN A 95 8.92 5.15 -13.46
N ILE A 96 9.16 4.32 -12.46
CA ILE A 96 9.64 4.80 -11.16
C ILE A 96 11.14 5.08 -11.27
N SER A 97 11.55 6.27 -10.85
CA SER A 97 12.92 6.74 -10.88
C SER A 97 13.37 7.10 -9.47
N ALA A 98 14.66 6.95 -9.20
CA ALA A 98 15.24 7.25 -7.90
C ALA A 98 16.65 7.80 -8.07
N GLY A 99 16.91 8.91 -7.40
CA GLY A 99 18.20 9.57 -7.36
C GLY A 99 18.85 9.51 -5.97
N PRO A 100 20.13 9.93 -5.85
CA PRO A 100 20.80 10.04 -4.57
C PRO A 100 20.13 11.09 -3.66
N GLU A 101 20.31 10.92 -2.34
CA GLU A 101 19.81 11.89 -1.34
C GLU A 101 20.81 13.02 -1.05
N VAL A 102 22.10 12.73 -1.16
CA VAL A 102 23.16 13.72 -1.18
C VAL A 102 23.38 14.12 -2.64
N GLU A 103 23.05 15.36 -2.97
CA GLU A 103 23.12 15.88 -4.33
C GLU A 103 24.11 17.03 -4.48
N THR A 104 24.50 17.29 -5.73
CA THR A 104 25.20 18.53 -6.07
C THR A 104 24.20 19.68 -6.18
N GLU A 105 24.60 20.90 -5.84
CA GLU A 105 23.78 22.11 -6.04
C GLU A 105 23.32 22.29 -7.49
N TRP A 106 24.10 21.76 -8.45
CA TRP A 106 23.73 21.84 -9.86
C TRP A 106 22.42 21.11 -10.16
N PHE A 107 22.27 19.88 -9.64
CA PHE A 107 21.05 19.09 -9.83
C PHE A 107 19.89 19.60 -8.97
N ASP A 108 20.14 20.03 -7.73
CA ASP A 108 19.07 20.46 -6.80
C ASP A 108 18.56 21.89 -7.07
N PHE A 109 19.38 22.74 -7.73
CA PHE A 109 19.06 24.16 -7.96
C PHE A 109 19.39 24.69 -9.37
N ASP A 110 20.66 24.67 -9.79
CA ASP A 110 21.08 25.40 -11.01
C ASP A 110 20.34 24.94 -12.27
N ALA A 111 20.28 23.62 -12.47
CA ALA A 111 19.63 23.02 -13.62
C ALA A 111 18.10 23.17 -13.58
N LEU A 112 17.54 23.48 -12.41
CA LEU A 112 16.13 23.77 -12.14
C LEU A 112 15.83 25.28 -12.17
N ASN A 113 16.71 26.08 -12.77
CA ASN A 113 16.51 27.52 -13.02
C ASN A 113 16.38 28.36 -11.72
N PHE A 114 16.90 27.86 -10.60
CA PHE A 114 17.05 28.67 -9.39
C PHE A 114 18.21 29.66 -9.59
N GLY A 115 17.98 30.94 -9.29
CA GLY A 115 19.07 31.94 -9.26
C GLY A 115 19.97 31.77 -8.04
N PRO A 116 21.20 32.32 -8.04
CA PRO A 116 22.13 32.26 -6.91
C PRO A 116 21.56 32.85 -5.61
N ASP A 117 20.79 33.93 -5.71
CA ASP A 117 20.18 34.63 -4.57
C ASP A 117 18.80 34.08 -4.18
N HIS A 118 18.39 32.93 -4.72
CA HIS A 118 17.07 32.36 -4.46
C HIS A 118 16.95 31.93 -2.98
N PRO A 119 15.85 32.28 -2.27
CA PRO A 119 15.68 31.93 -0.85
C PRO A 119 15.90 30.46 -0.52
N ALA A 120 15.42 29.55 -1.37
CA ALA A 120 15.63 28.10 -1.21
C ALA A 120 17.10 27.66 -1.10
N ARG A 121 18.07 28.45 -1.59
CA ARG A 121 19.51 28.17 -1.45
C ARG A 121 20.10 28.63 -0.12
N GLN A 122 19.34 29.35 0.70
CA GLN A 122 19.85 29.88 1.96
C GLN A 122 20.06 28.75 2.97
N MET A 123 21.09 28.88 3.81
CA MET A 123 21.43 27.86 4.84
C MET A 123 20.31 27.63 5.87
N GLN A 124 19.32 28.51 5.92
CA GLN A 124 18.15 28.36 6.79
C GLN A 124 17.10 27.38 6.24
N ASP A 125 17.20 27.00 4.95
CA ASP A 125 16.23 26.13 4.25
C ASP A 125 16.86 24.82 3.74
N THR A 126 18.19 24.77 3.60
CA THR A 126 18.93 23.64 2.99
C THR A 126 20.07 23.13 3.88
N PHE A 127 20.17 21.81 4.04
CA PHE A 127 21.33 21.17 4.67
C PHE A 127 22.51 21.07 3.70
N TYR A 128 23.53 21.89 3.95
CA TYR A 128 24.81 21.82 3.25
C TYR A 128 25.72 20.76 3.86
N VAL A 129 26.13 19.78 3.05
CA VAL A 129 27.03 18.70 3.47
C VAL A 129 28.45 19.16 3.26
N GLN A 130 29.31 19.21 4.28
CA GLN A 130 30.70 19.61 4.08
C GLN A 130 31.43 18.71 3.07
N GLY A 131 31.73 19.21 1.86
CA GLY A 131 32.38 18.47 0.79
C GLY A 131 32.81 19.38 -0.37
N ASN A 132 33.92 19.03 -1.03
CA ASN A 132 34.60 19.68 -2.17
C ASN A 132 34.36 21.20 -2.38
N GLN A 133 35.38 22.03 -2.14
CA GLN A 133 35.36 23.47 -2.40
C GLN A 133 35.42 23.79 -3.90
N ALA A 134 34.39 23.41 -4.66
CA ALA A 134 34.21 23.85 -6.03
C ALA A 134 33.60 25.25 -6.03
N LYS A 135 34.05 26.10 -6.97
CA LYS A 135 33.39 27.38 -7.22
C LYS A 135 32.15 27.12 -8.06
N ASP A 136 30.99 27.59 -7.61
CA ASP A 136 29.80 27.60 -8.47
C ASP A 136 29.92 28.68 -9.57
N ALA A 137 28.94 28.74 -10.47
CA ALA A 137 28.89 29.73 -11.55
C ALA A 137 28.76 31.18 -11.04
N ALA A 138 28.37 31.37 -9.78
CA ALA A 138 28.24 32.66 -9.10
C ALA A 138 29.51 33.07 -8.33
N GLY A 139 30.54 32.21 -8.28
CA GLY A 139 31.79 32.45 -7.58
C GLY A 139 31.75 32.18 -6.07
N PHE A 140 30.70 31.51 -5.56
CA PHE A 140 30.62 31.04 -4.18
C PHE A 140 31.72 30.01 -3.90
N VAL A 141 32.40 30.14 -2.76
CA VAL A 141 33.39 29.18 -2.26
C VAL A 141 32.81 28.54 -1.01
N GLY A 142 32.17 27.39 -1.19
CA GLY A 142 31.56 26.61 -0.11
C GLY A 142 31.44 25.15 -0.51
N SER A 143 30.62 24.38 0.22
CA SER A 143 30.30 23.04 -0.24
C SER A 143 29.32 23.10 -1.40
N ASN A 144 29.65 22.42 -2.50
CA ASN A 144 28.76 22.24 -3.64
C ASN A 144 27.82 21.04 -3.49
N MET A 145 27.72 20.49 -2.27
CA MET A 145 26.94 19.30 -1.93
C MET A 145 25.87 19.64 -0.89
N VAL A 146 24.65 19.18 -1.13
CA VAL A 146 23.48 19.39 -0.27
C VAL A 146 22.75 18.08 -0.02
N LEU A 147 21.98 17.99 1.06
CA LEU A 147 20.88 17.02 1.10
C LEU A 147 19.76 17.58 0.24
N ARG A 148 19.25 16.79 -0.71
CA ARG A 148 18.26 17.28 -1.68
C ARG A 148 17.02 17.83 -0.99
N THR A 149 16.59 19.01 -1.41
CA THR A 149 15.38 19.68 -0.90
C THR A 149 14.10 19.21 -1.58
N GLN A 150 14.28 18.54 -2.72
CA GLN A 150 13.27 18.10 -3.66
C GLN A 150 13.79 16.92 -4.49
N THR A 151 12.86 16.08 -4.96
CA THR A 151 13.17 14.95 -5.86
C THR A 151 13.30 15.40 -7.33
N SER A 152 13.12 16.69 -7.62
CA SER A 152 13.36 17.32 -8.93
C SER A 152 14.79 17.09 -9.45
N SER A 153 15.77 16.91 -8.55
CA SER A 153 17.16 16.60 -8.91
C SER A 153 17.28 15.32 -9.75
N ASP A 154 16.47 14.29 -9.43
CA ASP A 154 16.39 13.05 -10.20
C ASP A 154 15.79 13.27 -11.60
N GLN A 155 14.90 14.24 -11.75
CA GLN A 155 14.24 14.51 -13.03
C GLN A 155 15.23 15.05 -14.07
N VAL A 156 16.05 16.03 -13.68
CA VAL A 156 17.10 16.58 -14.56
C VAL A 156 18.12 15.49 -14.91
N ARG A 157 18.53 14.70 -13.90
CA ARG A 157 19.44 13.57 -14.10
C ARG A 157 18.88 12.58 -15.12
N ALA A 158 17.62 12.19 -14.99
CA ALA A 158 16.96 11.28 -15.92
C ALA A 158 16.85 11.87 -17.33
N LEU A 159 16.57 13.16 -17.49
CA LEU A 159 16.56 13.81 -18.81
C LEU A 159 17.92 13.72 -19.52
N ILE A 160 19.02 13.90 -18.78
CA ILE A 160 20.39 13.83 -19.33
C ILE A 160 20.78 12.38 -19.66
N GLU A 161 20.51 11.45 -18.75
CA GLU A 161 20.97 10.07 -18.87
C GLU A 161 20.11 9.23 -19.82
N ARG A 162 18.80 9.48 -19.86
CA ARG A 162 17.82 8.66 -20.60
C ARG A 162 17.27 9.36 -21.85
N GLY A 163 17.32 10.69 -21.90
CA GLY A 163 16.74 11.47 -23.01
C GLY A 163 15.21 11.47 -22.99
N VAL A 164 14.61 11.74 -24.16
CA VAL A 164 13.15 11.87 -24.36
C VAL A 164 12.66 10.92 -25.47
N PRO A 165 11.40 10.45 -25.45
CA PRO A 165 10.33 10.78 -24.50
C PRO A 165 10.56 10.21 -23.10
N LEU A 166 10.22 10.98 -22.07
CA LEU A 166 10.45 10.62 -20.67
C LEU A 166 9.18 10.80 -19.84
N TYR A 167 8.78 9.74 -19.13
CA TYR A 167 7.64 9.73 -18.22
C TYR A 167 8.06 9.01 -16.94
N ILE A 168 8.36 9.80 -15.90
CA ILE A 168 8.90 9.28 -14.65
C ILE A 168 8.16 9.82 -13.43
N ALA A 169 8.08 9.01 -12.40
CA ALA A 169 7.72 9.42 -11.05
C ALA A 169 8.88 9.08 -10.10
N SER A 170 9.24 10.02 -9.27
CA SER A 170 10.42 9.98 -8.39
C SER A 170 9.97 10.12 -6.94
N PRO A 171 9.45 9.04 -6.31
CA PRO A 171 9.22 9.02 -4.87
C PRO A 171 10.57 9.00 -4.14
N GLY A 172 10.69 9.76 -3.06
CA GLY A 172 11.93 9.77 -2.29
C GLY A 172 11.92 10.69 -1.09
N ARG A 173 12.88 10.45 -0.18
CA ARG A 173 13.14 11.33 0.96
C ARG A 173 13.74 12.65 0.52
N VAL A 174 13.31 13.73 1.15
CA VAL A 174 13.83 15.09 0.98
C VAL A 174 14.06 15.70 2.36
N PHE A 175 14.90 16.72 2.39
CA PHE A 175 15.44 17.26 3.63
C PHE A 175 15.28 18.78 3.67
N ARG A 176 14.77 19.29 4.79
CA ARG A 176 14.66 20.72 5.08
C ARG A 176 15.04 20.98 6.51
N THR A 177 15.54 22.17 6.80
CA THR A 177 15.98 22.61 8.13
C THR A 177 14.82 23.04 9.04
N ASP A 178 13.58 22.71 8.66
CA ASP A 178 12.38 22.95 9.45
C ASP A 178 12.44 22.20 10.80
N GLU A 179 12.05 22.86 11.88
CA GLU A 179 11.91 22.23 13.19
C GLU A 179 10.77 21.20 13.17
N LEU A 180 10.95 20.09 13.90
CA LEU A 180 9.88 19.10 14.05
C LEU A 180 8.72 19.73 14.84
N ASP A 181 7.56 19.82 14.20
CA ASP A 181 6.31 20.27 14.81
C ASP A 181 5.13 19.41 14.31
N ALA A 182 3.89 19.79 14.63
CA ALA A 182 2.71 19.02 14.24
C ALA A 182 2.50 18.90 12.71
N THR A 183 3.16 19.75 11.93
CA THR A 183 2.97 19.93 10.48
C THR A 183 4.25 19.88 9.66
N HIS A 184 5.43 19.89 10.30
CA HIS A 184 6.74 19.88 9.66
C HIS A 184 7.63 18.82 10.29
N THR A 185 8.48 18.21 9.45
CA THR A 185 9.56 17.32 9.87
C THR A 185 10.78 17.63 8.99
N PRO A 186 12.00 17.60 9.54
CA PRO A 186 13.21 17.88 8.76
C PRO A 186 13.50 16.83 7.68
N VAL A 187 12.90 15.64 7.81
CA VAL A 187 12.96 14.56 6.83
C VAL A 187 11.55 14.12 6.51
N PHE A 188 11.14 14.26 5.26
CA PHE A 188 9.85 13.84 4.74
C PHE A 188 10.02 13.24 3.34
N HIS A 189 8.93 12.78 2.74
CA HIS A 189 8.91 12.16 1.43
C HIS A 189 8.10 13.00 0.46
N GLN A 190 8.64 13.15 -0.74
CA GLN A 190 7.91 13.69 -1.87
C GLN A 190 7.78 12.62 -2.94
N CYS A 191 6.71 12.73 -3.73
CA CYS A 191 6.66 12.10 -5.03
C CYS A 191 6.50 13.21 -6.04
N GLU A 192 7.53 13.39 -6.85
CA GLU A 192 7.45 14.26 -8.01
C GLU A 192 7.38 13.46 -9.29
N ALA A 193 6.76 14.05 -10.31
CA ALA A 193 6.54 13.40 -11.58
C ALA A 193 6.91 14.36 -12.70
N LEU A 194 7.56 13.83 -13.74
CA LEU A 194 7.98 14.56 -14.93
C LEU A 194 7.53 13.80 -16.19
N ALA A 195 6.82 14.50 -17.07
CA ALA A 195 6.55 14.07 -18.43
C ALA A 195 7.16 15.06 -19.43
N VAL A 196 8.02 14.59 -20.33
CA VAL A 196 8.59 15.38 -21.43
C VAL A 196 8.47 14.60 -22.73
N ASP A 197 7.70 15.16 -23.66
CA ASP A 197 7.49 14.66 -25.01
C ASP A 197 7.04 15.81 -25.93
N LYS A 198 6.87 15.53 -27.21
CA LYS A 198 6.34 16.49 -28.18
C LYS A 198 4.86 16.73 -27.89
N HIS A 199 4.47 18.01 -27.88
CA HIS A 199 3.07 18.47 -27.81
C HIS A 199 2.34 18.21 -26.48
N LEU A 200 3.05 17.98 -25.38
CA LEU A 200 2.45 17.96 -24.04
C LEU A 200 1.95 19.35 -23.65
N THR A 201 0.76 19.41 -23.08
CA THR A 201 0.06 20.63 -22.71
C THR A 201 -0.33 20.63 -21.25
N MET A 202 -0.76 21.80 -20.74
CA MET A 202 -1.29 21.92 -19.38
C MET A 202 -2.61 21.16 -19.20
N ALA A 203 -3.33 20.83 -20.28
CA ALA A 203 -4.50 19.97 -20.22
C ALA A 203 -4.12 18.53 -19.87
N ASP A 204 -2.98 18.04 -20.38
CA ASP A 204 -2.46 16.71 -20.04
C ASP A 204 -2.04 16.65 -18.57
N LEU A 205 -1.33 17.68 -18.08
CA LEU A 205 -1.01 17.84 -16.66
C LEU A 205 -2.27 17.77 -15.80
N LYS A 206 -3.29 18.59 -16.13
CA LYS A 206 -4.55 18.60 -15.38
C LYS A 206 -5.21 17.23 -15.38
N GLY A 207 -5.23 16.54 -16.53
CA GLY A 207 -5.78 15.19 -16.65
C GLY A 207 -5.10 14.18 -15.72
N VAL A 208 -3.77 14.20 -15.64
CA VAL A 208 -3.00 13.34 -14.73
C VAL A 208 -3.29 13.68 -13.27
N LEU A 209 -3.30 14.97 -12.90
CA LEU A 209 -3.54 15.41 -11.53
C LEU A 209 -4.96 15.09 -11.05
N ASP A 210 -5.98 15.24 -11.91
CA ASP A 210 -7.36 14.88 -11.59
C ASP A 210 -7.48 13.36 -11.33
N ARG A 211 -6.77 12.54 -12.11
CA ARG A 211 -6.74 11.08 -11.92
C ARG A 211 -5.99 10.68 -10.67
N LEU A 212 -4.88 11.34 -10.37
CA LEU A 212 -4.11 11.10 -9.15
C LEU A 212 -4.92 11.47 -7.90
N ALA A 213 -5.64 12.60 -7.92
CA ALA A 213 -6.53 12.99 -6.83
C ALA A 213 -7.60 11.92 -6.57
N VAL A 214 -8.21 11.38 -7.62
CA VAL A 214 -9.20 10.29 -7.51
C VAL A 214 -8.57 9.01 -6.98
N ALA A 215 -7.37 8.65 -7.44
CA ALA A 215 -6.68 7.45 -6.98
C ALA A 215 -6.32 7.52 -5.49
N MET A 216 -5.90 8.69 -5.00
CA MET A 216 -5.44 8.86 -3.61
C MET A 216 -6.58 9.17 -2.61
N PHE A 217 -7.62 9.90 -3.03
CA PHE A 217 -8.69 10.40 -2.15
C PHE A 217 -10.09 9.87 -2.48
N GLY A 218 -10.23 9.02 -3.50
CA GLY A 218 -11.48 8.38 -3.88
C GLY A 218 -12.26 9.10 -5.00
N PRO A 219 -13.37 8.50 -5.45
CA PRO A 219 -14.09 8.89 -6.67
C PRO A 219 -14.67 10.32 -6.64
N ASP A 220 -14.95 10.86 -5.46
CA ASP A 220 -15.55 12.18 -5.28
C ASP A 220 -14.51 13.30 -5.12
N ALA A 221 -13.22 12.98 -5.20
CA ALA A 221 -12.13 13.95 -5.07
C ALA A 221 -12.25 15.05 -6.14
N LYS A 222 -12.11 16.31 -5.72
CA LYS A 222 -12.11 17.47 -6.61
C LYS A 222 -10.82 18.25 -6.46
N SER A 223 -10.18 18.51 -7.59
CA SER A 223 -8.94 19.27 -7.73
C SER A 223 -9.19 20.65 -8.35
N ARG A 224 -8.33 21.61 -8.02
CA ARG A 224 -8.25 22.92 -8.65
C ARG A 224 -6.79 23.30 -8.87
N LEU A 225 -6.51 23.94 -10.00
CA LEU A 225 -5.23 24.62 -10.24
C LEU A 225 -5.38 26.11 -9.94
N ARG A 226 -4.52 26.64 -9.08
CA ARG A 226 -4.44 28.05 -8.74
C ARG A 226 -3.08 28.59 -9.21
N PRO A 227 -3.00 29.69 -9.98
CA PRO A 227 -1.72 30.22 -10.43
C PRO A 227 -0.75 30.45 -9.27
N SER A 228 0.50 30.06 -9.47
CA SER A 228 1.60 30.25 -8.51
C SER A 228 2.92 30.47 -9.27
N TYR A 229 4.05 30.40 -8.59
CA TYR A 229 5.37 30.56 -9.17
C TYR A 229 6.34 29.50 -8.65
N PHE A 230 6.95 28.76 -9.57
CA PHE A 230 8.11 27.92 -9.30
C PHE A 230 9.18 28.20 -10.37
N PRO A 231 10.48 28.36 -10.02
CA PRO A 231 11.52 28.71 -10.99
C PRO A 231 11.64 27.73 -12.17
N PHE A 232 11.36 26.45 -11.93
CA PHE A 232 11.47 25.36 -12.89
C PHE A 232 10.21 25.11 -13.74
N THR A 233 9.12 25.87 -13.54
CA THR A 233 7.91 25.77 -14.37
C THR A 233 7.36 27.12 -14.83
N GLU A 234 6.82 27.18 -16.06
CA GLU A 234 6.12 28.34 -16.61
C GLU A 234 5.16 27.90 -17.75
N PRO A 235 3.83 28.04 -17.61
CA PRO A 235 3.11 28.53 -16.43
C PRO A 235 3.16 27.57 -15.24
N SER A 236 3.13 28.15 -14.03
CA SER A 236 3.12 27.46 -12.73
C SER A 236 1.75 27.51 -12.04
N ALA A 237 1.40 26.47 -11.28
CA ALA A 237 0.17 26.39 -10.50
C ALA A 237 0.34 25.55 -9.22
N GLU A 238 -0.40 25.89 -8.17
CA GLU A 238 -0.64 25.05 -7.01
C GLU A 238 -1.88 24.19 -7.22
N LEU A 239 -1.78 22.93 -6.79
CA LEU A 239 -2.86 21.94 -6.79
C LEU A 239 -3.55 21.96 -5.44
N ASP A 240 -4.82 22.39 -5.43
CA ASP A 240 -5.68 22.36 -4.26
C ASP A 240 -6.69 21.19 -4.36
N LEU A 241 -7.02 20.58 -3.23
CA LEU A 241 -8.09 19.59 -3.09
C LEU A 241 -9.27 20.14 -2.28
N TRP A 242 -10.50 19.79 -2.67
CA TRP A 242 -11.72 20.17 -1.96
C TRP A 242 -12.06 19.17 -0.85
N PHE A 243 -12.24 19.67 0.37
CA PHE A 243 -12.70 18.88 1.51
C PHE A 243 -14.00 19.45 2.07
N PRO A 244 -15.11 18.68 2.08
CA PRO A 244 -16.38 19.13 2.65
C PRO A 244 -16.30 19.29 4.17
N ASP A 245 -15.56 18.42 4.84
CA ASP A 245 -15.48 18.34 6.31
C ASP A 245 -14.20 19.00 6.87
N LYS A 246 -13.59 19.92 6.11
CA LYS A 246 -12.43 20.67 6.58
C LYS A 246 -12.77 21.42 7.88
N LYS A 247 -11.82 21.42 8.83
CA LYS A 247 -11.93 22.21 10.07
C LYS A 247 -12.18 23.69 9.75
N GLY A 248 -13.31 24.23 10.20
CA GLY A 248 -13.75 25.60 9.88
C GLY A 248 -14.73 25.71 8.71
N GLY A 249 -15.17 24.58 8.14
CA GLY A 249 -16.16 24.49 7.07
C GLY A 249 -15.56 24.06 5.72
N PRO A 250 -16.41 23.70 4.74
CA PRO A 250 -15.97 23.22 3.43
C PRO A 250 -14.96 24.14 2.78
N GLY A 251 -13.85 23.60 2.29
CA GLY A 251 -12.80 24.43 1.73
C GLY A 251 -11.73 23.70 0.94
N TRP A 252 -10.93 24.50 0.24
CA TRP A 252 -9.76 24.05 -0.49
C TRP A 252 -8.55 23.93 0.45
N ILE A 253 -7.73 22.91 0.23
CA ILE A 253 -6.46 22.69 0.92
C ILE A 253 -5.39 22.42 -0.14
N GLU A 254 -4.26 23.12 -0.04
CA GLU A 254 -3.09 22.89 -0.89
C GLU A 254 -2.55 21.47 -0.68
N TRP A 255 -2.26 20.79 -1.79
CA TRP A 255 -1.68 19.45 -1.81
C TRP A 255 -0.26 19.42 -2.41
N GLY A 256 0.01 20.27 -3.39
CA GLY A 256 1.35 20.35 -4.00
C GLY A 256 1.46 21.39 -5.11
N GLY A 257 2.64 21.45 -5.72
CA GLY A 257 2.97 22.36 -6.82
C GLY A 257 3.04 21.64 -8.16
N CYS A 258 2.74 22.35 -9.25
CA CYS A 258 2.81 21.81 -10.61
C CYS A 258 3.02 22.90 -11.66
N GLY A 259 3.32 22.50 -12.89
CA GLY A 259 3.36 23.42 -14.02
C GLY A 259 3.97 22.82 -15.27
N MET A 260 3.99 23.63 -16.34
CA MET A 260 4.71 23.29 -17.56
C MET A 260 6.21 23.51 -17.33
N VAL A 261 7.06 22.57 -17.73
CA VAL A 261 8.52 22.65 -17.52
C VAL A 261 9.07 23.91 -18.18
N ASN A 262 9.83 24.70 -17.41
CA ASN A 262 10.42 25.94 -17.90
C ASN A 262 11.43 25.63 -19.03
N PRO A 263 11.42 26.40 -20.15
CA PRO A 263 12.37 26.21 -21.25
C PRO A 263 13.85 26.18 -20.83
N ASN A 264 14.24 26.86 -19.75
CA ASN A 264 15.61 26.85 -19.25
C ASN A 264 16.00 25.49 -18.65
N VAL A 265 15.06 24.76 -18.05
CA VAL A 265 15.28 23.40 -17.52
C VAL A 265 15.44 22.40 -18.66
N LEU A 266 14.69 22.54 -19.75
CA LEU A 266 14.89 21.70 -20.93
C LEU A 266 16.27 21.94 -21.55
N LYS A 267 16.69 23.22 -21.65
CA LYS A 267 18.02 23.58 -22.16
C LYS A 267 19.16 23.08 -21.27
N SER A 268 19.01 23.07 -19.94
CA SER A 268 20.04 22.57 -19.03
C SER A 268 20.30 21.07 -19.23
N ALA A 269 19.28 20.33 -19.67
CA ALA A 269 19.38 18.92 -20.08
C ALA A 269 19.73 18.72 -21.57
N GLY A 270 20.01 19.78 -22.33
CA GLY A 270 20.38 19.70 -23.74
C GLY A 270 19.22 19.47 -24.72
N LEU A 271 17.98 19.75 -24.31
CA LEU A 271 16.77 19.59 -25.11
C LEU A 271 16.31 20.92 -25.74
N ASP A 272 15.80 20.86 -26.96
CA ASP A 272 15.24 22.03 -27.66
C ASP A 272 13.77 22.28 -27.24
N PRO A 273 13.47 23.39 -26.55
CA PRO A 273 12.11 23.72 -26.12
C PRO A 273 11.17 24.13 -27.26
N GLN A 274 11.66 24.28 -28.49
CA GLN A 274 10.82 24.42 -29.69
C GLN A 274 10.27 23.08 -30.17
N VAL A 275 10.91 21.97 -29.79
CA VAL A 275 10.54 20.61 -30.21
C VAL A 275 9.84 19.86 -29.07
N TYR A 276 10.38 19.97 -27.86
CA TYR A 276 9.88 19.25 -26.69
C TYR A 276 9.22 20.19 -25.70
N THR A 277 8.17 19.67 -25.08
CA THR A 277 7.40 20.31 -24.02
C THR A 277 7.25 19.31 -22.89
N GLY A 278 6.92 19.78 -21.70
CA GLY A 278 6.69 18.88 -20.60
C GLY A 278 5.93 19.53 -19.48
N PHE A 279 5.48 18.70 -18.55
CA PHE A 279 4.92 19.15 -17.29
C PHE A 279 5.56 18.37 -16.15
N ALA A 280 5.61 19.02 -15.00
CA ALA A 280 6.04 18.41 -13.76
C ALA A 280 5.10 18.78 -12.62
N PHE A 281 5.07 17.94 -11.59
CA PHE A 281 4.39 18.24 -10.34
C PHE A 281 5.05 17.53 -9.17
N GLY A 282 4.80 18.03 -7.97
CA GLY A 282 5.31 17.48 -6.72
C GLY A 282 4.27 17.54 -5.62
N VAL A 283 4.10 16.43 -4.92
CA VAL A 283 3.23 16.34 -3.74
C VAL A 283 3.97 15.73 -2.56
N GLY A 284 3.64 16.19 -1.35
CA GLY A 284 4.15 15.62 -0.11
C GLY A 284 3.40 14.36 0.28
N LEU A 285 4.10 13.27 0.57
CA LEU A 285 3.48 11.98 0.89
C LEU A 285 2.93 11.95 2.31
N GLU A 286 3.64 12.54 3.27
CA GLU A 286 3.16 12.76 4.63
C GLU A 286 1.88 13.60 4.60
N ARG A 287 1.87 14.70 3.83
CA ARG A 287 0.68 15.54 3.66
C ARG A 287 -0.49 14.77 3.08
N THR A 288 -0.23 13.91 2.11
CA THR A 288 -1.26 13.03 1.53
C THR A 288 -1.83 12.09 2.58
N LEU A 289 -0.97 11.46 3.38
CA LEU A 289 -1.38 10.54 4.44
C LEU A 289 -2.19 11.25 5.53
N LEU A 290 -1.72 12.42 5.99
CA LEU A 290 -2.41 13.27 6.96
C LEU A 290 -3.84 13.60 6.49
N LEU A 291 -3.98 14.05 5.24
CA LEU A 291 -5.28 14.41 4.66
C LEU A 291 -6.19 13.20 4.41
N ARG A 292 -5.63 12.05 4.05
CA ARG A 292 -6.39 10.82 3.75
C ARG A 292 -6.92 10.12 5.00
N HIS A 293 -6.19 10.22 6.11
CA HIS A 293 -6.49 9.48 7.35
C HIS A 293 -6.83 10.37 8.56
N ASP A 294 -7.02 11.68 8.35
CA ASP A 294 -7.33 12.66 9.42
C ASP A 294 -6.32 12.63 10.58
N ILE A 295 -5.04 12.44 10.24
CA ILE A 295 -3.94 12.48 11.21
C ILE A 295 -3.61 13.96 11.45
N ASN A 296 -3.48 14.34 12.71
CA ASN A 296 -3.33 15.75 13.11
C ASN A 296 -1.90 16.13 13.50
N ASP A 297 -1.02 15.15 13.68
CA ASP A 297 0.33 15.38 14.19
C ASP A 297 1.37 14.55 13.42
N MET A 298 2.41 15.21 12.88
CA MET A 298 3.51 14.53 12.20
C MET A 298 4.40 13.70 13.14
N HIS A 299 4.38 13.94 14.46
CA HIS A 299 5.15 13.15 15.42
C HIS A 299 4.79 11.66 15.36
N ASP A 300 3.50 11.34 15.13
CA ASP A 300 3.01 9.98 15.01
C ASP A 300 3.71 9.18 13.90
N LEU A 301 4.22 9.86 12.86
CA LEU A 301 4.93 9.26 11.73
C LEU A 301 6.40 8.95 12.00
N VAL A 302 7.02 9.58 13.00
CA VAL A 302 8.49 9.53 13.21
C VAL A 302 8.90 8.96 14.56
N GLU A 303 8.04 9.00 15.58
CA GLU A 303 8.35 8.52 16.93
C GLU A 303 8.52 6.99 17.02
N GLY A 304 8.02 6.25 16.02
CA GLY A 304 8.14 4.80 15.98
C GLY A 304 7.19 4.06 16.92
N ASP A 305 6.05 4.68 17.28
CA ASP A 305 5.01 4.00 18.04
C ASP A 305 4.37 2.87 17.20
N LYS A 306 4.58 1.63 17.65
CA LYS A 306 4.00 0.45 16.99
C LYS A 306 2.47 0.51 16.88
N ARG A 307 1.79 1.11 17.87
CA ARG A 307 0.32 1.22 17.90
C ARG A 307 -0.20 2.10 16.77
N PHE A 308 0.60 3.05 16.30
CA PHE A 308 0.26 3.87 15.15
C PHE A 308 0.20 3.01 13.89
N SER A 309 1.27 2.26 13.58
CA SER A 309 1.29 1.37 12.40
C SER A 309 0.22 0.28 12.44
N GLU A 310 -0.11 -0.26 13.62
CA GLU A 310 -1.14 -1.29 13.79
C GLU A 310 -2.55 -0.83 13.37
N GLN A 311 -2.85 0.46 13.42
CA GLN A 311 -4.14 1.02 13.00
C GLN A 311 -4.37 0.89 11.48
N PHE A 312 -3.30 0.75 10.70
CA PHE A 312 -3.37 0.66 9.23
C PHE A 312 -3.40 -0.78 8.71
N VAL A 313 -3.43 -1.79 9.60
CA VAL A 313 -3.55 -3.21 9.23
C VAL A 313 -5.01 -3.65 9.11
N MET A 314 -5.90 -3.02 9.88
CA MET A 314 -7.29 -3.45 10.05
C MET A 314 -8.23 -2.51 9.27
N GLY A 315 -8.22 -2.61 7.94
CA GLY A 315 -9.06 -1.73 7.12
C GLY A 315 -8.97 -1.89 5.59
N GLU A 316 -8.19 -2.85 5.09
CA GLU A 316 -8.18 -3.24 3.66
C GLU A 316 -8.89 -4.58 3.46
#